data_AF-A0A0F9PXZ1-F1
#
_entry.id   AF-A0A0F9PXZ1-F1
#
_cell.length_a   1.000
_cell.length_b   1.000
_cell.length_c   1.000
_cell.angle_alpha   90.00
_cell.angle_beta   90.00
_cell.angle_gamma   90.00
#
_symmetry.space_group_name_H-M   'P 1'
#
loop_
_entity.id
_entity.type
_entity.pdbx_description
1 polymer ?
#
loop_
_entity_poly.entity_id
_entity_poly.type
_entity_poly.pdbx_seq_one_letter_code
_entity_poly.pdbx_strand_id
1 'polypeptide(L)' 'MATNVNVWLTNWTNTGTTVPCPKYTVDLRIDWTATDGTPHTRTKTLMFPNDLQLVPASWLKEKLQDLMLRAARKRFGVDD' A
#
# COMPACT_ATOMS: atom_id res chain seq x y z
N MET A 1 24.86 8.92 10.14
CA MET A 1 23.54 8.26 10.03
C MET A 1 22.61 8.87 11.07
N ALA A 2 21.32 9.00 10.75
CA ALA A 2 20.34 9.48 11.71
C ALA A 2 19.99 8.36 12.70
N THR A 3 19.83 8.67 13.98
CA THR A 3 19.45 7.70 15.02
C THR A 3 17.96 7.68 15.31
N ASN A 4 17.24 8.78 15.03
CA ASN A 4 15.79 8.89 15.21
C ASN A 4 15.17 9.67 14.04
N VAL A 5 14.08 9.15 13.46
CA VAL A 5 13.32 9.79 12.39
C VAL A 5 11.86 9.87 12.83
N ASN A 6 11.37 11.10 13.02
CA ASN A 6 9.99 11.39 13.36
C ASN A 6 9.27 11.91 12.11
N VAL A 7 8.08 11.35 11.83
CA VAL A 7 7.25 11.73 10.68
C VAL A 7 5.88 12.15 11.19
N TRP A 8 5.44 13.35 10.83
CA TRP A 8 4.11 13.87 11.18
C TRP A 8 3.23 13.93 9.92
N LEU A 9 2.08 13.28 9.96
CA LEU A 9 1.15 13.19 8.84
C LEU A 9 -0.18 13.84 9.23
N THR A 10 -0.30 15.13 8.94
CA THR A 10 -1.46 15.97 9.26
C THR A 10 -2.31 16.25 8.03
N ASN A 11 -3.56 16.68 8.21
CA ASN A 11 -4.45 17.14 7.13
C ASN A 11 -4.66 16.11 6.00
N TRP A 12 -5.06 14.89 6.37
CA TRP A 12 -5.42 13.86 5.40
C TRP A 12 -6.70 14.24 4.66
N THR A 13 -6.57 14.51 3.37
CA THR A 13 -7.68 14.83 2.47
C THR A 13 -7.68 13.87 1.29
N ASN A 14 -8.85 13.31 0.96
CA ASN A 14 -9.02 12.56 -0.28
C ASN A 14 -9.05 13.55 -1.45
N THR A 15 -8.00 13.55 -2.26
CA THR A 15 -7.87 14.43 -3.44
C THR A 15 -8.42 13.80 -4.73
N GLY A 16 -8.95 12.58 -4.66
CA GLY A 16 -9.47 11.85 -5.81
C GLY A 16 -8.39 11.24 -6.70
N THR A 17 -8.82 10.66 -7.84
CA THR A 17 -7.96 9.93 -8.79
C THR A 17 -7.35 10.81 -9.88
N THR A 18 -7.64 12.12 -9.88
CA THR A 18 -7.17 13.08 -10.88
C THR A 18 -5.76 13.60 -10.60
N VAL A 19 -5.19 13.34 -9.42
CA VAL A 19 -3.81 13.74 -9.11
C VAL A 19 -2.83 12.88 -9.93
N PRO A 20 -1.91 13.51 -10.70
CA PRO A 20 -0.90 12.77 -11.46
C PRO A 20 -0.01 11.98 -10.50
N CYS A 21 -0.11 10.66 -10.55
CA CYS A 21 0.73 9.74 -9.80
C CYS A 21 1.27 8.65 -10.74
N PRO A 22 2.49 8.12 -10.51
CA PRO A 22 2.99 6.98 -11.24
C PRO A 22 2.02 5.81 -11.15
N LYS A 23 1.69 5.22 -12.29
CA LYS A 23 0.83 4.04 -12.38
C LYS A 23 1.69 2.81 -12.53
N TYR A 24 1.34 1.75 -11.81
CA TYR A 24 2.04 0.47 -11.89
C TYR A 24 1.05 -0.63 -12.22
N THR A 25 1.48 -1.56 -13.06
CA THR A 25 0.73 -2.78 -13.35
C THR A 25 1.35 -3.92 -12.54
N VAL A 26 0.52 -4.68 -11.82
CA VAL A 26 0.96 -5.77 -10.95
C VAL A 26 0.14 -7.01 -11.25
N ASP A 27 0.80 -8.13 -11.53
CA ASP A 27 0.13 -9.43 -11.64
C ASP A 27 -0.05 -10.03 -10.25
N LEU A 28 -1.30 -10.09 -9.79
CA LEU A 28 -1.66 -10.69 -8.52
C LEU A 28 -2.07 -12.14 -8.75
N ARG A 29 -1.46 -13.05 -7.98
CA ARG A 29 -1.90 -14.43 -7.81
C ARG A 29 -2.32 -14.63 -6.36
N ILE A 30 -3.54 -15.11 -6.16
CA ILE A 30 -4.10 -15.47 -4.86
C ILE A 30 -4.35 -16.97 -4.87
N ASP A 31 -3.71 -17.69 -3.97
CA ASP A 31 -3.96 -19.10 -3.74
C ASP A 31 -4.62 -19.25 -2.36
N TRP A 32 -5.73 -19.99 -2.28
CA TRP A 32 -6.41 -20.27 -1.01
C TRP A 32 -7.02 -21.67 -1.02
N THR A 33 -7.26 -22.22 0.17
CA THR A 33 -7.98 -23.48 0.35
C THR A 33 -9.35 -23.16 0.94
N ALA A 34 -10.41 -23.65 0.33
CA ALA A 34 -11.76 -23.51 0.83
C ALA A 34 -11.97 -24.37 2.10
N THR A 35 -13.05 -24.10 2.83
CA THR A 35 -13.36 -24.76 4.12
C THR A 35 -13.53 -26.28 3.98
N ASP A 36 -13.86 -26.76 2.79
CA ASP A 36 -13.99 -28.19 2.43
C ASP A 36 -12.64 -28.84 2.05
N GLY A 37 -11.53 -28.09 2.10
CA GLY A 37 -10.21 -28.56 1.71
C GLY A 37 -9.89 -28.39 0.22
N THR A 38 -10.81 -27.86 -0.61
CA THR A 38 -10.59 -27.66 -2.04
C THR A 38 -9.58 -26.53 -2.29
N PRO A 39 -8.47 -26.76 -3.02
CA PRO A 39 -7.55 -25.69 -3.39
C PRO A 39 -8.13 -24.83 -4.52
N HIS A 40 -7.89 -23.53 -4.44
CA HIS A 40 -8.27 -22.55 -5.44
C HIS A 40 -7.11 -21.60 -5.74
N THR A 41 -7.06 -21.15 -7.01
CA THR A 41 -6.15 -20.11 -7.46
C THR A 41 -6.93 -19.07 -8.25
N ARG A 42 -6.61 -17.79 -8.03
CA ARG A 42 -7.12 -16.67 -8.82
C ARG A 42 -5.96 -15.80 -9.25
N THR A 43 -5.89 -15.49 -10.53
CA THR A 43 -4.95 -14.52 -11.08
C THR A 43 -5.70 -13.29 -11.59
N LYS A 44 -5.12 -12.11 -11.39
CA LYS A 44 -5.67 -10.84 -11.89
C LYS A 44 -4.53 -9.84 -12.05
N THR A 45 -4.51 -9.12 -13.17
CA THR A 45 -3.66 -7.94 -13.32
C THR A 45 -4.33 -6.72 -12.70
N LEU A 46 -3.64 -6.06 -11.78
CA LEU A 46 -4.08 -4.86 -11.07
C LEU A 46 -3.35 -3.63 -11.61
N MET A 47 -4.05 -2.49 -11.61
CA MET A 47 -3.45 -1.21 -11.90
C MET A 47 -3.46 -0.35 -10.63
N PHE A 48 -2.29 -0.06 -10.09
CA PHE A 48 -2.11 0.87 -8.99
C PHE A 48 -2.06 2.31 -9.52
N PRO A 49 -2.68 3.29 -8.84
CA PRO A 49 -3.42 3.15 -7.59
C PRO A 49 -4.92 2.85 -7.78
N ASN A 50 -5.41 2.69 -9.01
CA ASN A 50 -6.84 2.51 -9.27
C ASN A 50 -7.47 1.38 -8.46
N ASP A 51 -6.77 0.26 -8.25
CA ASP A 51 -7.32 -0.85 -7.45
C ASP A 51 -7.47 -0.51 -5.95
N LEU A 52 -6.72 0.49 -5.44
CA LEU A 52 -6.88 1.00 -4.07
C LEU A 52 -8.23 1.70 -3.84
N GLN A 53 -8.96 2.08 -4.89
CA GLN A 53 -10.29 2.70 -4.74
C GLN A 53 -11.30 1.79 -4.03
N LEU A 54 -11.06 0.46 -4.07
CA LEU A 54 -11.90 -0.55 -3.41
C LEU A 54 -11.54 -0.73 -1.93
N VAL A 55 -10.43 -0.14 -1.48
CA VAL A 55 -9.93 -0.24 -0.11
C VAL A 55 -10.61 0.83 0.75
N PRO A 56 -11.17 0.48 1.92
CA PRO A 56 -11.69 1.47 2.86
C PRO A 56 -10.66 2.55 3.22
N ALA A 57 -11.08 3.81 3.20
CA ALA A 57 -10.18 4.95 3.40
C ALA A 57 -9.42 4.91 4.74
N SER A 58 -10.05 4.40 5.81
CA SER A 58 -9.41 4.23 7.12
C SER A 58 -8.24 3.25 7.07
N TRP A 59 -8.43 2.12 6.38
CA TRP A 59 -7.39 1.10 6.24
C TRP A 59 -6.27 1.57 5.31
N LEU A 60 -6.62 2.23 4.20
CA LEU A 60 -5.64 2.82 3.29
C LEU A 60 -4.76 3.85 4.00
N LYS A 61 -5.36 4.71 4.83
CA LYS A 61 -4.63 5.70 5.63
C LYS A 61 -3.59 5.03 6.52
N GLU A 62 -3.99 4.04 7.32
CA GLU A 62 -3.07 3.32 8.21
C GLU A 62 -1.87 2.74 7.44
N LYS A 63 -2.14 2.05 6.32
CA LYS A 63 -1.07 1.40 5.54
C LYS A 63 -0.16 2.38 4.81
N LEU A 64 -0.70 3.50 4.31
CA LEU A 64 0.13 4.55 3.71
C LEU A 64 1.00 5.25 4.77
N GLN A 65 0.50 5.46 5.99
CA GLN A 65 1.29 6.02 7.08
C GLN A 65 2.49 5.13 7.42
N ASP A 66 2.27 3.82 7.56
CA ASP A 66 3.35 2.84 7.78
C ASP A 66 4.38 2.86 6.65
N LEU A 67 3.93 2.89 5.40
CA LEU A 67 4.80 2.94 4.24
C LEU A 67 5.67 4.21 4.24
N MET A 68 5.08 5.37 4.54
CA MET A 68 5.80 6.64 4.59
C MET A 68 6.85 6.65 5.71
N LEU A 69 6.55 6.08 6.87
CA LEU A 69 7.51 5.95 7.96
C LEU A 69 8.69 5.07 7.55
N ARG A 70 8.43 3.90 6.97
CA ARG A 70 9.49 2.98 6.48
C ARG A 70 10.35 3.63 5.40
N ALA A 71 9.72 4.31 4.44
CA ALA A 71 10.44 5.03 3.39
C ALA A 71 11.34 6.14 3.97
N ALA A 72 10.85 6.88 4.96
CA ALA A 72 11.64 7.89 5.66
C ALA A 72 12.83 7.25 6.39
N ARG A 73 12.59 6.19 7.18
CA ARG A 73 13.65 5.46 7.90
C ARG A 73 14.72 4.95 6.96
N LYS A 74 14.34 4.33 5.84
CA LYS A 74 15.28 3.86 4.81
C LYS A 74 16.06 5.02 4.16
N ARG A 75 15.38 6.10 3.78
CA ARG A 75 16.02 7.28 3.17
C ARG A 75 17.07 7.92 4.08
N PHE A 76 16.86 7.88 5.40
CA PHE A 76 17.77 8.44 6.39
C PHE A 76 18.76 7.41 6.99
N GLY A 77 18.77 6.18 6.47
CA GLY A 77 19.71 5.13 6.88
C GLY A 77 19.49 4.65 8.32
N VAL A 78 18.24 4.66 8.80
CA VAL A 78 17.85 4.08 10.09
C VAL A 78 17.58 2.58 9.96
N ASP A 79 16.90 2.20 8.87
CA ASP A 79 16.63 0.81 8.51
C ASP A 79 17.30 0.55 7.15
N ASP A 80 18.44 -0.14 7.15
CA ASP A 80 19.10 -0.67 5.96
C ASP A 80 18.56 -2.06 5.61
#